data_AF-A0AB37IKT2-F1
#
_entry.id   AF-A0AB37IKT2-F1
#
_cell.length_a   1.000
_cell.length_b   1.000
_cell.length_c   1.000
_cell.angle_alpha   90.00
_cell.angle_beta   90.00
_cell.angle_gamma   90.00
#
_symmetry.space_group_name_H-M   'P 1'
#
loop_
_entity.id
_entity.type
_entity.pdbx_description
1 polymer ?
#
loop_
_entity_poly.entity_id
_entity_poly.type
_entity_poly.pdbx_seq_one_letter_code
_entity_poly.pdbx_strand_id
1 'polypeptide(L)' 'MAYVVKAMCYVDSEGYGVPNLKGAKRYESKEMAELAAYVSNGEVVEVKDYSQKTNKINPLKRKNLRKEKQPKSNQAWMKK' A
#
# COMPACT_ATOMS: atom_id res chain seq x y z
N MET A 1 15.73 6.30 -2.83
CA MET A 1 15.86 4.83 -2.67
C MET A 1 15.39 4.51 -1.28
N ALA A 2 14.66 3.41 -1.09
CA ALA A 2 14.29 2.90 0.23
C ALA A 2 14.82 1.48 0.36
N TYR A 3 15.17 1.07 1.57
CA TYR A 3 15.63 -0.28 1.88
C TYR A 3 14.58 -0.97 2.72
N VAL A 4 14.31 -2.25 2.47
CA VAL A 4 13.43 -3.07 3.30
C VAL A 4 14.16 -4.33 3.70
N VAL A 5 13.80 -4.91 4.84
CA VAL A 5 14.36 -6.19 5.27
C VAL A 5 13.39 -7.31 4.91
N LYS A 6 13.91 -8.36 4.31
CA LYS A 6 13.18 -9.58 3.99
C LYS A 6 13.93 -10.78 4.56
N ALA A 7 13.36 -11.40 5.57
CA ALA A 7 13.77 -12.73 6.01
C ALA A 7 12.98 -13.76 5.17
N MET A 8 12.03 -14.47 5.78
CA MET A 8 11.02 -15.22 5.01
C MET A 8 9.92 -14.31 4.42
N CYS A 9 9.59 -13.25 5.15
CA CYS A 9 8.61 -12.23 4.79
C CYS A 9 9.22 -10.83 5.03
N TYR A 10 8.54 -9.79 4.56
CA TYR A 10 8.97 -8.43 4.85
C TYR A 10 8.72 -8.10 6.31
N VAL A 11 9.51 -7.20 6.90
CA VAL A 11 9.35 -6.83 8.32
C VAL A 11 8.68 -5.47 8.42
N ASP A 12 7.61 -5.35 9.21
CA ASP A 12 6.93 -4.08 9.53
C ASP A 12 7.68 -3.29 10.63
N SER A 13 7.28 -2.04 10.85
CA SER A 13 7.74 -1.12 11.89
C SER A 13 7.80 -1.72 13.29
N GLU A 14 6.85 -2.60 13.61
CA GLU A 14 6.73 -3.33 14.87
C GLU A 14 7.58 -4.60 14.96
N GLY A 15 8.26 -5.00 13.88
CA GLY A 15 9.07 -6.22 13.83
C GLY A 15 8.29 -7.48 13.42
N TYR A 16 7.00 -7.37 13.10
CA TYR A 16 6.21 -8.49 12.60
C TYR A 16 6.42 -8.74 11.11
N GLY A 17 6.26 -10.01 10.72
CA GLY A 17 6.30 -10.45 9.34
C GLY A 17 5.04 -10.07 8.56
N VAL A 18 5.22 -9.41 7.42
CA VAL A 18 4.16 -9.03 6.49
C VAL A 18 4.42 -9.58 5.09
N PRO A 19 3.38 -10.05 4.37
CA PRO A 19 3.55 -10.66 3.05
C PRO A 19 3.82 -9.62 1.94
N ASN A 20 3.44 -8.36 2.17
CA ASN A 20 3.42 -7.34 1.13
C ASN A 20 4.44 -6.24 1.40
N LEU A 21 5.11 -5.77 0.33
CA LEU A 21 6.07 -4.67 0.37
C LEU A 21 5.46 -3.35 0.90
N LYS A 22 4.15 -3.17 0.75
CA LYS A 22 3.44 -1.96 1.21
C LYS A 22 3.38 -1.84 2.74
N GLY A 23 3.36 -2.96 3.45
CA GLY A 23 3.40 -3.00 4.91
C GLY A 23 4.83 -3.11 5.47
N ALA A 24 5.84 -3.23 4.60
CA ALA A 24 7.22 -3.34 5.03
C ALA A 24 7.72 -2.00 5.59
N LYS A 25 8.47 -2.06 6.68
CA LYS A 25 9.23 -0.93 7.19
C LYS A 25 10.28 -0.52 6.15
N ARG A 26 10.25 0.75 5.79
CA ARG A 26 11.23 1.35 4.88
C ARG A 26 12.29 2.05 5.71
N TYR A 27 13.53 1.70 5.42
CA TYR A 27 14.72 2.35 5.95
C TYR A 27 15.27 3.31 4.90
N GLU A 28 15.64 4.51 5.33
CA GLU A 28 16.22 5.54 4.45
C GLU A 28 17.70 5.26 4.17
N SER A 29 18.42 4.70 5.16
CA SER A 29 19.82 4.33 5.05
C SER A 29 19.99 2.82 4.96
N LYS A 30 21.00 2.39 4.19
CA LYS A 30 21.36 0.98 4.04
C LYS A 30 21.85 0.39 5.36
N GLU A 31 22.66 1.15 6.11
CA GLU A 31 23.22 0.72 7.39
C GLU A 31 22.13 0.34 8.42
N MET A 32 21.04 1.11 8.49
CA MET A 32 19.92 0.75 9.37
C MET A 32 19.20 -0.53 8.92
N ALA A 33 19.05 -0.71 7.62
CA ALA A 33 18.45 -1.93 7.09
C ALA A 33 19.35 -3.15 7.36
N GLU A 34 20.68 -2.99 7.26
CA GLU A 34 21.65 -4.05 7.54
C GLU A 34 21.63 -4.47 9.02
N LEU A 35 21.54 -3.52 9.95
CA LEU A 35 21.38 -3.81 11.38
C LEU A 35 20.10 -4.61 11.65
N ALA A 36 18.97 -4.19 11.06
CA ALA A 36 17.71 -4.90 11.21
C ALA A 36 17.74 -6.29 10.56
N ALA A 37 18.37 -6.41 9.39
CA ALA A 37 18.59 -7.67 8.70
C ALA A 37 19.45 -8.63 9.53
N TYR A 38 20.51 -8.13 10.17
CA TYR A 38 21.36 -8.92 11.06
C TYR A 38 20.58 -9.51 12.23
N VAL A 39 19.75 -8.70 12.91
CA VAL A 39 18.92 -9.17 14.03
C VAL A 39 17.86 -10.16 13.58
N SER A 40 17.28 -9.94 12.40
CA SER A 40 16.18 -10.75 11.86
C SER A 40 16.67 -11.98 11.08
N ASN A 41 17.99 -12.15 10.95
CA ASN A 41 18.63 -13.11 10.05
C ASN A 41 18.06 -13.06 8.62
N GLY A 42 17.81 -11.85 8.13
CA GLY A 42 17.22 -11.56 6.83
C GLY A 42 18.19 -10.87 5.87
N GLU A 43 17.67 -10.49 4.70
CA GLU A 43 18.40 -9.79 3.65
C GLU A 43 17.85 -8.38 3.45
N VAL A 44 18.73 -7.43 3.10
CA VAL A 44 18.34 -6.08 2.72
C VAL A 44 17.97 -6.06 1.24
N VAL A 45 16.73 -5.69 0.95
CA VAL A 45 16.22 -5.52 -0.42
C VAL A 45 16.13 -4.04 -0.73
N GLU A 46 16.82 -3.63 -1.80
CA GLU A 46 16.72 -2.26 -2.30
C GLU A 46 15.43 -2.06 -3.08
N VAL A 47 14.64 -1.09 -2.64
CA VAL A 47 13.40 -0.69 -3.29
C VAL A 47 13.64 0.65 -3.98
N LYS A 48 13.61 0.61 -5.30
CA LYS A 48 13.42 1.82 -6.10
C LYS A 48 11.99 2.25 -5.89
N ASP A 49 11.78 3.16 -4.93
CA ASP A 49 10.55 3.92 -4.88
C ASP A 49 10.44 4.71 -6.18
N TYR A 50 9.72 4.16 -7.15
CA TYR A 50 9.07 4.94 -8.19
C TYR A 50 7.95 5.73 -7.49
N SER A 51 8.35 6.67 -6.62
CA SER A 51 7.43 7.64 -6.07
C SER A 51 6.99 8.50 -7.25
N GLN A 52 5.91 8.06 -7.91
CA GLN A 52 5.12 8.96 -8.70
C GLN A 52 4.73 10.10 -7.76
N LYS A 53 5.26 11.28 -8.06
CA LYS A 53 4.82 12.55 -7.51
C LYS A 53 3.33 12.77 -7.81
N THR A 54 2.43 12.07 -7.15
CA THR A 54 1.01 12.38 -7.16
C THR A 54 0.40 11.70 -5.95
N ASN A 55 0.26 12.43 -4.85
CA ASN A 55 -0.89 12.30 -3.95
C ASN A 55 -0.89 13.48 -2.96
N LYS A 56 -0.98 14.70 -3.49
CA LYS A 56 -1.90 15.68 -2.88
C LYS A 56 -3.32 15.23 -3.20
N ILE A 57 -3.78 14.13 -2.60
CA ILE A 57 -5.21 13.81 -2.60
C ILE A 57 -5.83 14.75 -1.58
N ASN A 58 -6.30 15.89 -2.06
CA ASN A 58 -7.28 16.70 -1.34
C ASN A 58 -8.43 15.77 -0.90
N PRO A 59 -8.82 15.70 0.39
CA PRO A 59 -9.95 14.89 0.84
C PRO A 59 -11.32 15.40 0.32
N LEU A 60 -11.35 16.48 -0.47
CA LEU A 60 -12.57 17.13 -0.92
C LEU A 60 -12.99 16.70 -2.33
N LYS A 61 -13.36 15.42 -2.52
CA LYS A 61 -14.18 14.99 -3.68
C LYS A 61 -14.79 13.59 -3.56
N ARG A 62 -14.88 13.01 -2.35
CA ARG A 62 -15.85 11.91 -2.09
C ARG A 62 -17.24 12.50 -1.82
N LYS A 63 -17.78 13.26 -2.77
CA LYS A 63 -19.22 13.54 -2.80
C LYS A 63 -19.81 12.77 -3.97
N ASN A 64 -20.42 11.65 -3.62
CA ASN A 64 -21.59 11.07 -4.28
C ASN A 64 -21.49 10.85 -5.80
N LEU A 65 -20.84 9.76 -6.21
CA LEU A 65 -21.23 9.06 -7.43
C LEU A 65 -22.03 7.81 -7.05
N ARG A 66 -23.15 8.00 -6.33
CA ARG A 66 -24.24 7.04 -6.44
C ARG A 66 -24.84 7.29 -7.82
N LYS A 67 -24.41 6.51 -8.81
CA LYS A 67 -25.11 6.45 -10.09
C LYS A 67 -26.54 6.02 -9.78
N GLU A 68 -27.47 6.95 -9.85
CA GLU A 68 -28.88 6.61 -9.86
C GLU A 68 -29.09 5.75 -11.10
N LYS A 69 -29.38 4.47 -10.90
CA LYS A 69 -29.64 3.54 -11.99
C LYS A 69 -30.94 3.99 -12.63
N GLN A 70 -30.84 4.70 -13.75
CA GLN A 70 -31.98 4.97 -14.63
C GLN A 70 -32.63 3.62 -14.98
N PRO A 71 -33.91 3.41 -14.65
CA PRO A 71 -34.57 2.16 -14.99
C PRO A 71 -34.70 2.08 -16.51
N LYS A 72 -34.37 0.91 -17.07
CA LYS A 72 -34.60 0.63 -18.48
C LYS A 72 -36.12 0.69 -18.75
N SER A 73 -36.53 1.15 -19.93
CA SER A 73 -37.95 1.34 -20.27
C SER A 73 -38.79 0.06 -20.09
N ASN A 74 -38.18 -1.11 -20.26
CA ASN A 74 -38.81 -2.42 -20.08
C ASN A 74 -39.06 -2.83 -18.61
N GLN A 75 -38.72 -2.00 -17.62
CA GLN A 75 -38.98 -2.22 -16.20
C GLN A 75 -40.06 -1.29 -15.63
N ALA A 76 -40.71 -0.47 -16.47
CA ALA A 76 -41.71 0.51 -16.01
C ALA A 76 -42.92 -0.13 -15.30
N TRP A 77 -43.30 -1.35 -15.69
CA TRP A 77 -44.43 -2.11 -15.11
C TRP A 77 -44.14 -2.72 -13.73
N MET A 78 -42.89 -2.69 -13.25
CA MET A 78 -42.49 -3.28 -11.97
C MET A 78 -42.63 -2.31 -10.78
N LYS A 79 -43.01 -1.05 -11.02
CA LYS A 79 -43.30 -0.10 -9.95
C LYS A 79 -44.79 -0.17 -9.61
N LYS A 80 -45.14 -0.90 -8.54
CA LYS A 80 -46.44 -0.84 -7.86
C LYS A 80 -46.42 0.24 -6.79
#